data_AF-A0A291E642-F1
#
_entry.id   AF-A0A291E642-F1
#
_cell.length_a   1.000
_cell.length_b   1.000
_cell.length_c   1.000
_cell.angle_alpha   90.00
_cell.angle_beta   90.00
_cell.angle_gamma   90.00
#
_symmetry.space_group_name_H-M   'P 1'
#
loop_
_entity.id
_entity.type
_entity.pdbx_description
1 polymer ?
#
loop_
_entity_poly.entity_id
_entity_poly.type
_entity_poly.pdbx_seq_one_letter_code
_entity_poly.pdbx_strand_id
1 'polypeptide(L)' 'MVDVKELRLSLGVSRAEFADAVGASTALVQSWELGRRQPTGVALKVLALLQRNPKLLTELRRIEG' A
#
# COMPACT_ATOMS: atom_id res chain seq x y z
N MET A 1 9.33 4.88 9.36
CA MET A 1 7.86 4.73 9.22
C MET A 1 7.55 4.92 7.75
N VAL A 2 6.75 4.05 7.13
CA VAL A 2 6.42 4.21 5.71
C VAL A 2 5.36 5.31 5.57
N ASP A 3 5.65 6.35 4.80
CA ASP A 3 4.62 7.30 4.40
C ASP A 3 3.79 6.66 3.28
N VAL A 4 2.61 6.16 3.66
CA VAL A 4 1.71 5.43 2.75
C VAL A 4 1.16 6.36 1.66
N LYS A 5 0.98 7.65 1.96
CA LYS A 5 0.42 8.61 1.01
C LYS A 5 1.46 8.93 -0.05
N GLU A 6 2.68 9.23 0.37
CA GLU A 6 3.79 9.49 -0.54
C GLU A 6 4.08 8.26 -1.42
N LEU A 7 4.16 7.07 -0.82
CA LEU A 7 4.37 5.83 -1.56
C LEU A 7 3.28 5.62 -2.62
N ARG A 8 2.00 5.73 -2.26
CA ARG A 8 0.89 5.57 -3.22
C ARG A 8 0.96 6.59 -4.35
N LEU A 9 1.23 7.86 -4.03
CA LEU A 9 1.32 8.92 -5.05
C LEU A 9 2.52 8.69 -5.98
N SER A 10 3.65 8.22 -5.46
CA SER A 10 4.84 7.89 -6.26
C SER A 10 4.59 6.73 -7.24
N LEU A 11 3.66 5.84 -6.90
CA LEU A 11 3.22 4.72 -7.75
C LEU A 11 2.16 5.13 -8.77
N GLY A 12 1.62 6.36 -8.70
CA GLY A 12 0.67 6.88 -9.67
C GLY A 12 -0.70 6.20 -9.65
N VAL A 13 -1.09 5.57 -8.53
CA VAL A 13 -2.34 4.81 -8.41
C VAL A 13 -3.37 5.45 -7.48
N SER A 14 -4.64 5.15 -7.74
CA SER A 14 -5.74 5.52 -6.85
C SER A 14 -5.63 4.78 -5.52
N ARG A 15 -6.37 5.27 -4.52
CA ARG A 15 -6.42 4.64 -3.19
C ARG A 15 -7.04 3.24 -3.24
N ALA A 16 -7.99 3.00 -4.15
CA ALA A 16 -8.62 1.69 -4.32
C ALA A 16 -7.65 0.67 -4.92
N GLU A 17 -6.95 1.04 -6.01
CA GLU A 17 -5.94 0.17 -6.64
C GLU A 17 -4.77 -0.15 -5.69
N PHE A 18 -4.37 0.83 -4.89
CA PHE A 18 -3.33 0.61 -3.88
C PHE A 18 -3.81 -0.32 -2.77
N ALA A 19 -5.05 -0.16 -2.30
CA ALA A 19 -5.63 -0.98 -1.26
C ALA A 19 -5.73 -2.45 -1.69
N ASP A 20 -6.20 -2.67 -2.93
CA ASP A 20 -6.24 -3.98 -3.58
C ASP A 20 -4.86 -4.64 -3.59
N ALA A 21 -3.84 -3.94 -4.13
CA ALA A 21 -2.48 -4.48 -4.23
C ALA A 21 -1.82 -4.80 -2.88
N VAL A 22 -2.19 -4.11 -1.79
CA VAL A 22 -1.59 -4.35 -0.46
C VAL A 22 -2.46 -5.21 0.46
N GLY A 23 -3.58 -5.75 -0.05
CA GLY A 23 -4.50 -6.59 0.71
C GLY A 23 -5.20 -5.84 1.85
N ALA A 24 -5.62 -4.60 1.60
CA ALA A 24 -6.28 -3.73 2.57
C ALA A 24 -7.59 -3.16 2.00
N SER A 25 -8.44 -2.62 2.86
CA SER A 25 -9.59 -1.83 2.40
C SER A 25 -9.17 -0.39 2.10
N THR A 26 -9.88 0.27 1.17
CA THR A 26 -9.66 1.70 0.85
C THR A 26 -9.75 2.59 2.10
N ALA A 27 -10.64 2.25 3.03
CA ALA A 27 -10.79 2.95 4.31
C ALA A 27 -9.58 2.76 5.24
N LEU A 28 -8.98 1.56 5.24
CA LEU A 28 -7.77 1.30 6.01
C LEU A 28 -6.56 2.06 5.44
N VAL A 29 -6.40 2.09 4.12
CA VAL A 29 -5.37 2.91 3.46
C VAL A 29 -5.56 4.38 3.78
N GLN A 30 -6.79 4.89 3.73
CA GLN A 30 -7.08 6.27 4.14
C GLN A 30 -6.69 6.53 5.61
N SER A 31 -6.98 5.58 6.51
CA SER A 31 -6.61 5.67 7.91
C SER A 31 -5.09 5.74 8.11
N TRP A 32 -4.33 4.99 7.32
CA TRP A 32 -2.86 5.05 7.29
C TRP A 32 -2.34 6.38 6.75
N GLU A 33 -2.88 6.86 5.62
CA GLU A 33 -2.48 8.15 5.03
C GLU A 33 -2.78 9.36 5.94
N LEU A 34 -3.81 9.26 6.78
CA LEU A 34 -4.17 10.28 7.77
C LEU A 34 -3.43 10.11 9.12
N GLY A 35 -2.59 9.07 9.26
CA GLY A 35 -1.88 8.77 10.51
C GLY A 35 -2.76 8.30 11.67
N ARG A 36 -4.04 7.99 11.43
CA ARG A 36 -4.96 7.49 12.47
C ARG A 36 -4.65 6.05 12.89
N ARG A 37 -4.09 5.27 11.96
CA ARG A 37 -3.56 3.93 12.19
C ARG A 37 -2.19 3.83 11.53
N GLN A 38 -1.37 2.91 12.00
CA GLN A 38 -0.13 2.55 11.33
C GLN A 38 -0.25 1.13 10.74
N PRO A 39 0.34 0.88 9.56
CA PRO A 39 0.42 -0.46 9.03
C PRO A 39 1.31 -1.33 9.94
N THR A 40 0.87 -2.56 10.19
CA THR A 40 1.58 -3.54 11.01
C THR A 40 1.63 -4.89 10.29
N GLY A 41 2.39 -5.84 10.84
CA GLY A 41 2.42 -7.22 10.35
C GLY A 41 2.78 -7.35 8.87
N VAL A 42 1.98 -8.11 8.11
CA VAL A 42 2.20 -8.38 6.68
C VAL A 42 2.09 -7.11 5.85
N ALA A 43 1.11 -6.24 6.11
CA ALA A 43 0.94 -4.99 5.38
C ALA A 43 2.19 -4.10 5.46
N LEU A 44 2.82 -4.00 6.65
CA LEU A 44 4.07 -3.25 6.80
C LEU A 44 5.21 -3.83 5.94
N LYS A 45 5.32 -5.16 5.85
CA LYS A 45 6.33 -5.82 5.01
C LYS A 45 6.07 -5.55 3.52
N VAL A 46 4.82 -5.66 3.07
CA VAL A 46 4.43 -5.40 1.68
C VAL A 46 4.73 -3.94 1.30
N LEU A 47 4.36 -2.99 2.16
CA LEU A 47 4.65 -1.57 1.93
C LEU A 47 6.16 -1.29 1.86
N ALA A 48 6.95 -1.90 2.74
CA ALA A 48 8.40 -1.77 2.71
C ALA A 48 9.02 -2.39 1.43
N LEU A 49 8.46 -3.49 0.93
CA LEU A 49 8.88 -4.09 -0.34
C LEU A 49 8.54 -3.19 -1.53
N LEU A 50 7.32 -2.63 -1.57
CA LEU A 50 6.91 -1.68 -2.60
C LEU A 50 7.78 -0.42 -2.62
N GLN A 51 8.14 0.10 -1.45
CA GLN A 51 9.04 1.24 -1.35
C GLN A 51 10.44 0.93 -1.90
N ARG A 52 10.95 -0.29 -1.70
CA ARG A 52 12.26 -0.73 -2.23
C ARG A 52 12.22 -1.10 -3.71
N ASN A 53 11.10 -1.64 -4.16
CA ASN A 53 10.91 -2.10 -5.53
C ASN A 53 9.50 -1.77 -6.03
N PRO A 54 9.29 -0.55 -6.57
CA PRO A 54 8.00 -0.10 -7.09
C PRO A 54 7.39 -1.02 -8.16
N LYS A 55 8.23 -1.74 -8.92
CA LYS A 55 7.78 -2.67 -9.98
C LYS A 55 6.99 -3.86 -9.42
N LEU A 56 7.12 -4.16 -8.12
CA LEU A 56 6.39 -5.23 -7.45
C LEU A 56 4.87 -4.99 -7.45
N LEU A 57 4.42 -3.73 -7.61
CA LEU A 57 3.00 -3.39 -7.69
C LEU A 57 2.27 -4.20 -8.77
N THR A 58 2.90 -4.40 -9.93
CA THR A 58 2.34 -5.19 -11.03
C THR A 58 2.14 -6.65 -10.65
N GLU A 59 3.07 -7.23 -9.89
CA GLU A 59 2.97 -8.62 -9.43
C GLU A 59 1.91 -8.76 -8.34
N LEU A 60 1.87 -7.83 -7.38
CA LEU A 60 0.85 -7.84 -6.32
C LEU A 60 -0.57 -7.76 -6.88
N ARG A 61 -0.81 -6.95 -7.92
CA ARG A 61 -2.10 -6.86 -8.61
C ARG A 61 -2.52 -8.14 -9.34
N ARG A 62 -1.60 -9.09 -9.55
CA ARG A 62 -1.90 -10.40 -10.16
C ARG A 62 -2.16 -11.48 -9.10
N ILE A 63 -1.83 -11.21 -7.84
CA ILE A 63 -2.14 -12.13 -6.75
C ILE A 63 -3.62 -11.95 -6.44
N GLU A 64 -4.44 -12.90 -6.88
CA GLU A 64 -5.82 -12.99 -6.44
C GLU A 64 -5.85 -13.38 -4.96
N GLY A 65 -6.68 -12.68 -4.19
CA GLY A 65 -6.91 -12.90 -2.76
C GLY A 65 -8.40 -12.98 -2.45
#